data_AF-A0A564YDB1-F1
#
_entry.id   AF-A0A564YDB1-F1
#
_cell.length_a   1.000
_cell.length_b   1.000
_cell.length_c   1.000
_cell.angle_alpha   90.00
_cell.angle_beta   90.00
_cell.angle_gamma   90.00
#
_symmetry.space_group_name_H-M   'P 1'
#
loop_
_entity.id
_entity.type
_entity.pdbx_description
1 polymer ?
#
loop_
_entity_poly.entity_id
_entity_poly.type
_entity_poly.pdbx_seq_one_letter_code
_entity_poly.pdbx_strand_id
1 'polypeptide(L)'
;MGSPETSMSVDSWRYITESELSDPNLAYPRVLTPNNRSNPRGVCLLINQRDFDQAKTGQERRDGTDVDADIIERTFIKCGYSVNRATNLTLRKMEYLLDDG
;
A
#
# COMPACT_ATOMS: atom_id res chain seq x y z
N MET A 1 -6.40 -25.27 -32.30
CA MET A 1 -6.22 -23.87 -31.86
C MET A 1 -6.17 -23.88 -30.35
N GLY A 2 -4.99 -23.77 -29.75
CA GLY A 2 -4.82 -23.66 -28.31
C GLY A 2 -4.31 -22.25 -28.01
N SER A 3 -5.05 -21.49 -27.21
CA SER A 3 -4.57 -20.22 -26.67
C SER A 3 -3.37 -20.50 -25.77
N PRO A 4 -2.28 -19.73 -25.83
CA PRO A 4 -1.15 -19.94 -24.94
C PRO A 4 -1.56 -19.47 -23.55
N GLU A 5 -1.75 -20.43 -22.64
CA GLU A 5 -1.90 -20.18 -21.22
C GLU A 5 -0.58 -19.59 -20.73
N THR A 6 -0.57 -18.26 -20.54
CA THR A 6 0.61 -17.57 -20.03
C THR A 6 0.71 -17.88 -18.55
N SER A 7 1.49 -18.91 -18.21
CA SER A 7 1.87 -19.21 -16.84
C SER A 7 2.77 -18.09 -16.32
N MET A 8 2.18 -17.00 -15.84
CA MET A 8 2.93 -15.97 -15.14
C MET A 8 3.35 -16.52 -13.78
N SER A 9 4.66 -16.62 -13.58
CA SER A 9 5.24 -16.96 -12.28
C SER A 9 4.73 -16.00 -11.21
N VAL A 10 4.24 -16.54 -10.10
CA VAL A 10 3.78 -15.78 -8.92
C VAL A 10 4.85 -14.84 -8.36
N ASP A 11 6.12 -15.09 -8.66
CA ASP A 11 7.24 -14.22 -8.25
C ASP A 11 7.31 -12.90 -9.04
N SER A 12 6.72 -12.84 -10.23
CA SER A 12 6.74 -11.66 -11.11
C SER A 12 5.86 -10.51 -10.62
N TRP A 13 4.97 -10.75 -9.66
CA TRP A 13 4.08 -9.72 -9.10
C TRP A 13 4.74 -8.88 -8.01
N ARG A 14 5.94 -9.27 -7.56
CA ARG A 14 6.54 -8.69 -6.34
C ARG A 14 7.26 -7.36 -6.58
N TYR A 15 7.68 -7.05 -7.80
CA TYR A 15 8.43 -5.82 -8.08
C TYR A 15 8.11 -5.28 -9.47
N ILE A 16 7.66 -4.02 -9.52
CA ILE A 16 7.60 -3.25 -10.77
C ILE A 16 9.04 -2.94 -11.17
N THR A 17 9.40 -3.23 -12.41
CA THR A 17 10.73 -2.94 -12.96
C THR A 17 10.95 -1.42 -13.06
N GLU A 18 12.22 -0.96 -13.06
CA GLU A 18 12.52 0.47 -13.26
C GLU A 18 11.93 1.04 -14.57
N SER A 19 11.87 0.20 -15.61
CA SER A 19 11.24 0.55 -16.89
C SER A 19 9.74 0.74 -16.77
N GLU A 20 9.05 -0.09 -15.98
CA GLU A 20 7.61 0.04 -15.75
C GLU A 20 7.29 1.24 -14.85
N LEU A 21 8.13 1.55 -13.84
CA LEU A 21 7.98 2.75 -13.01
C LEU A 21 7.99 4.04 -13.84
N SER A 22 8.71 4.03 -14.96
CA SER A 22 8.85 5.17 -15.86
C SER A 22 7.84 5.17 -17.01
N ASP A 23 6.98 4.15 -17.13
CA ASP A 23 5.99 4.04 -18.21
C ASP A 23 4.73 4.88 -17.88
N PRO A 24 4.48 5.98 -18.61
CA PRO A 24 3.29 6.81 -18.40
C PRO A 24 1.98 6.09 -18.74
N ASN A 25 2.04 4.94 -19.41
CA ASN A 25 0.90 4.10 -19.75
C ASN A 25 0.76 2.88 -18.84
N LEU A 26 1.58 2.76 -17.79
CA LEU A 26 1.47 1.65 -16.85
C LEU A 26 0.11 1.71 -16.15
N ALA A 27 -0.80 0.85 -16.58
CA ALA A 27 -2.12 0.71 -16.00
C ALA A 27 -2.23 -0.68 -15.36
N TYR A 28 -2.47 -0.71 -14.05
CA TYR A 28 -2.83 -1.97 -13.40
C TYR A 28 -4.12 -2.52 -14.01
N PRO A 29 -4.24 -3.85 -14.20
CA PRO A 29 -5.46 -4.48 -14.67
C PRO A 29 -6.66 -3.98 -13.86
N ARG A 30 -7.66 -3.43 -14.55
CA ARG A 30 -8.89 -2.97 -13.90
C ARG A 30 -9.65 -4.20 -13.40
N VAL A 31 -9.67 -4.40 -12.08
CA VAL A 31 -10.53 -5.42 -11.47
C VAL A 31 -11.98 -5.06 -11.76
N LEU A 32 -12.73 -5.96 -12.39
CA LEU A 32 -14.14 -5.74 -12.77
C LEU A 32 -15.04 -5.41 -11.57
N THR A 33 -14.66 -5.86 -10.38
CA THR A 33 -15.35 -5.61 -9.11
C THR A 33 -14.37 -5.06 -8.07
N PRO A 34 -14.02 -3.76 -8.09
CA PRO A 34 -13.03 -3.20 -7.18
C PRO A 34 -13.46 -3.31 -5.71
N ASN A 35 -14.77 -3.24 -5.42
CA ASN A 35 -15.28 -3.32 -4.05
C ASN A 35 -15.47 -4.75 -3.54
N ASN A 36 -14.90 -5.76 -4.20
CA ASN A 36 -14.98 -7.13 -3.72
C ASN A 36 -14.05 -7.30 -2.51
N ARG A 37 -14.61 -7.28 -1.29
CA ARG A 37 -13.85 -7.49 -0.05
C ARG A 37 -13.20 -8.86 0.03
N SER A 38 -13.68 -9.86 -0.73
CA SER A 38 -13.07 -11.19 -0.80
C SER A 38 -11.96 -11.29 -1.86
N ASN A 39 -11.77 -10.27 -2.69
CA ASN A 39 -10.70 -10.18 -3.68
C ASN A 39 -10.29 -8.71 -3.92
N PRO A 40 -9.57 -8.09 -2.97
CA PRO A 40 -9.17 -6.70 -3.08
C PRO A 40 -8.19 -6.51 -4.26
N ARG A 41 -8.18 -5.31 -4.86
CA ARG A 41 -7.24 -4.90 -5.92
C ARG A 41 -5.77 -5.04 -5.52
N GLY A 42 -5.50 -4.95 -4.23
CA GLY A 42 -4.18 -5.06 -3.62
C GLY A 42 -4.25 -4.62 -2.16
N VAL A 43 -3.10 -4.62 -1.49
CA VAL A 43 -2.96 -4.10 -0.12
C VAL A 43 -2.51 -2.65 -0.17
N CYS A 44 -3.17 -1.78 0.59
CA CYS A 44 -2.72 -0.43 0.87
C CYS A 44 -2.25 -0.40 2.33
N LEU A 45 -0.95 -0.35 2.53
CA LEU A 45 -0.37 -0.16 3.85
C LEU A 45 -0.29 1.35 4.15
N LEU A 46 -1.02 1.80 5.15
CA LEU A 46 -1.06 3.19 5.59
C LEU A 46 -0.36 3.35 6.94
N ILE A 47 0.86 3.88 6.94
CA ILE A 47 1.60 4.21 8.17
C ILE A 47 1.35 5.69 8.51
N ASN A 48 0.50 5.94 9.50
CA ASN A 48 0.20 7.27 10.00
C ASN A 48 1.07 7.58 11.22
N GLN A 49 2.19 8.28 10.99
CA GLN A 49 3.10 8.63 12.08
C GLN A 49 2.78 10.04 12.61
N ARG A 50 2.18 10.10 13.81
CA ARG A 50 1.66 11.33 14.42
C ARG A 50 2.52 11.84 15.56
N ASP A 51 2.84 10.95 16.49
CA ASP A 51 3.50 11.30 17.74
C ASP A 51 4.94 10.76 17.71
N PHE A 52 5.90 11.62 18.06
CA PHE A 52 7.32 11.30 18.06
C PHE A 52 7.89 11.43 19.48
N ASP A 53 8.95 10.67 19.77
CA ASP A 53 9.72 10.86 20.99
C ASP A 53 10.56 12.15 20.84
N GLN A 54 10.00 13.29 21.29
CA GLN A 54 10.62 14.61 21.15
C GLN A 54 12.04 14.65 21.76
N ALA A 55 12.25 13.97 22.89
CA ALA A 55 13.53 13.97 23.59
C ALA A 55 14.63 13.27 22.77
N LYS A 56 14.28 12.24 21.99
CA LYS A 56 15.25 11.49 21.17
C LYS A 56 15.35 11.99 19.74
N THR A 57 14.25 12.47 19.18
CA THR A 57 14.13 12.75 17.74
C THR A 57 14.10 14.25 17.43
N GLY A 58 13.77 15.09 18.41
CA GLY A 58 13.54 16.52 18.23
C GLY A 58 12.32 16.86 17.37
N GLN A 59 11.53 15.87 16.94
CA GLN A 59 10.38 16.07 16.06
C GLN A 59 9.12 16.39 16.86
N GLU A 60 8.39 17.39 16.39
CA GLU A 60 7.08 17.75 16.93
C GLU A 60 5.97 16.79 16.47
N ARG A 61 4.85 16.82 17.20
CA ARG A 61 3.63 16.11 16.83
C ARG A 61 3.08 16.63 15.50
N ARG A 62 2.68 15.72 14.60
CA ARG A 62 2.10 16.05 13.29
C ARG A 62 0.59 16.24 13.40
N ASP A 63 0.16 17.37 13.93
CA ASP A 63 -1.27 17.71 14.01
C ASP A 63 -1.94 17.75 12.63
N GLY A 64 -3.14 17.17 12.54
CA GLY A 64 -3.89 17.03 11.28
C GLY A 64 -3.65 15.73 10.51
N THR A 65 -2.57 14.98 10.78
CA THR A 65 -2.26 13.73 10.05
C THR A 65 -3.33 12.65 10.21
N ASP A 66 -4.13 12.69 11.28
CA ASP A 66 -5.26 11.76 11.46
C ASP A 66 -6.39 12.04 10.46
N VAL A 67 -6.61 13.31 10.11
CA VAL A 67 -7.58 13.73 9.09
C VAL A 67 -7.12 13.27 7.72
N ASP A 68 -5.83 13.41 7.42
CA ASP A 68 -5.24 12.92 6.18
C ASP A 68 -5.39 11.41 6.06
N ALA A 69 -5.04 10.67 7.12
CA ALA A 69 -5.13 9.22 7.15
C ALA A 69 -6.58 8.72 6.94
N ASP A 70 -7.57 9.39 7.53
CA ASP A 70 -8.99 9.08 7.31
C ASP A 70 -9.45 9.31 5.87
N ILE A 71 -8.98 10.39 5.23
CA ILE A 71 -9.29 10.70 3.84
C ILE A 71 -8.65 9.67 2.90
N ILE A 72 -7.39 9.32 3.15
CA ILE A 72 -6.63 8.32 2.38
C ILE A 72 -7.31 6.96 2.51
N GLU A 73 -7.58 6.48 3.73
CA GLU A 73 -8.21 5.19 3.99
C GLU A 73 -9.55 5.05 3.24
N ARG A 74 -10.44 6.05 3.35
CA ARG A 74 -11.72 6.04 2.63
C ARG A 74 -11.54 6.03 1.11
N THR A 75 -10.52 6.72 0.61
CA THR A 75 -10.24 6.81 -0.83
C THR A 75 -9.74 5.47 -1.36
N PHE A 76 -8.79 4.83 -0.67
CA PHE A 76 -8.24 3.54 -1.09
C PHE A 76 -9.25 2.39 -0.96
N ILE A 77 -10.12 2.42 0.05
CA ILE A 77 -11.27 1.50 0.14
C ILE A 77 -12.18 1.65 -1.07
N LYS A 78 -12.54 2.88 -1.46
CA LYS A 78 -13.37 3.13 -2.67
C LYS A 78 -12.68 2.70 -3.96
N CYS A 79 -11.35 2.75 -3.99
CA CYS A 79 -10.54 2.25 -5.10
C CYS A 79 -10.38 0.72 -5.10
N GLY A 80 -10.92 0.03 -4.09
CA GLY A 80 -10.95 -1.42 -4.01
C GLY A 80 -9.75 -2.08 -3.33
N TYR A 81 -8.94 -1.32 -2.59
CA TYR A 81 -7.81 -1.86 -1.84
C TYR A 81 -8.24 -2.37 -0.46
N SER A 82 -7.52 -3.36 0.05
CA SER A 82 -7.55 -3.71 1.47
C SER A 82 -6.59 -2.78 2.21
N VAL A 83 -7.12 -1.85 3.00
CA VAL A 83 -6.32 -0.87 3.73
C VAL A 83 -5.93 -1.42 5.11
N ASN A 84 -4.64 -1.45 5.39
CA ASN A 84 -4.08 -1.79 6.71
C ASN A 84 -3.46 -0.51 7.30
N ARG A 85 -4.12 0.09 8.28
CA ARG A 85 -3.63 1.30 8.94
C ARG A 85 -2.83 0.96 10.20
N ALA A 86 -1.63 1.52 10.29
CA ALA A 86 -0.78 1.47 11.48
C ALA A 86 -0.47 2.89 11.95
N THR A 87 -0.52 3.13 13.26
CA THR A 87 -0.26 4.45 13.85
C THR A 87 0.92 4.38 14.81
N ASN A 88 1.78 5.39 14.76
CA ASN A 88 2.90 5.55 15.68
C ASN A 88 3.83 4.34 15.81
N LEU A 89 4.37 3.88 14.67
CA LEU A 89 5.33 2.76 14.65
C LEU A 89 6.75 3.21 15.00
N THR A 90 7.47 2.36 15.73
CA THR A 90 8.93 2.45 15.84
C THR A 90 9.58 1.94 14.55
N LEU A 91 10.85 2.30 14.30
CA LEU A 91 11.61 1.79 13.16
C LEU A 91 11.55 0.26 13.08
N ARG A 92 11.86 -0.42 14.19
CA ARG A 92 11.79 -1.89 14.29
C ARG A 92 10.42 -2.46 13.92
N LYS A 93 9.33 -1.79 14.28
CA LYS A 93 7.98 -2.22 13.89
C LYS A 93 7.70 -1.97 12.41
N MET A 94 8.24 -0.90 11.82
CA MET A 94 8.14 -0.67 10.38
C MET A 94 8.90 -1.74 9.61
N GLU A 95 10.12 -2.08 10.05
CA GLU A 95 10.93 -3.17 9.46
C GLU A 95 10.14 -4.48 9.46
N TYR A 96 9.66 -4.95 10.61
CA TYR A 96 8.85 -6.19 10.66
C TYR A 96 7.61 -6.15 9.78
N LEU A 97 6.97 -4.98 9.67
CA LEU A 97 5.76 -4.84 8.91
C LEU A 97 6.02 -4.88 7.39
N LEU A 98 7.19 -4.44 6.96
CA LEU A 98 7.62 -4.42 5.55
C LEU A 98 8.37 -5.70 5.15
N ASP A 99 9.03 -6.37 6.08
CA ASP A 99 9.78 -7.63 5.88
C ASP A 99 8.90 -8.89 5.93
N ASP A 100 7.58 -8.78 6.15
CA ASP A 100 6.68 -9.93 6.12
C ASP A 100 6.58 -10.46 4.67
N GLY A 101 7.55 -11.31 4.29
CA GLY A 101 7.81 -11.86 2.97
C GLY A 101 8.60 -13.15 2.97
#